data_AF-A0A917N0D2-F1
#
_entry.id   AF-A0A917N0D2-F1
#
_cell.length_a   1.000
_cell.length_b   1.000
_cell.length_c   1.000
_cell.angle_alpha   90.00
_cell.angle_beta   90.00
_cell.angle_gamma   90.00
#
_symmetry.space_group_name_H-M   'P 1'
#
loop_
_entity.id
_entity.type
_entity.pdbx_description
1 polymer ?
#
loop_
_entity_poly.entity_id
_entity_poly.type
_entity_poly.pdbx_seq_one_letter_code
_entity_poly.pdbx_strand_id
1 'polypeptide(L)'
;MKKFFGYILSAIHYPAFGLLLLIFQPIQWVCYTAFGYAAHKRSVDILNYFLTKTYYLLGNRVTFTNKQNLPIGRPIIFICNHQSMYDVPPLIYYLRKYHAKFISKIELTKGILSISYNLKVGGGANIDRKDPRQSITELVKFGTRMKDNNWSAVIFPEGTRSKDGHVKPFQSAGVATILKKCPNALLVPIAINNAWKMVQHGIYPLGPFEHLTFEVLTPIEPNGRTADVLVKEAEEAIRKRTP
;
A
#
# COMPACT_ATOMS: atom_id res chain seq x y z
N MET A 1 9.72 23.66 -16.95
CA MET A 1 8.49 24.31 -16.43
C MET A 1 7.81 23.52 -15.30
N LYS A 2 7.45 22.23 -15.46
CA LYS A 2 6.80 21.44 -14.38
C LYS A 2 7.58 21.46 -13.04
N LYS A 3 8.90 21.29 -13.08
CA LYS A 3 9.75 21.30 -11.87
C LYS A 3 9.67 22.63 -11.09
N PHE A 4 9.55 23.77 -11.78
CA PHE A 4 9.42 25.09 -11.15
C PHE A 4 8.12 25.18 -10.33
N PHE A 5 6.98 24.85 -10.93
CA PHE A 5 5.71 24.75 -10.19
C PHE A 5 5.77 23.72 -9.06
N GLY A 6 6.55 22.65 -9.25
CA GLY A 6 6.81 21.64 -8.23
C GLY A 6 7.34 22.26 -6.93
N TYR A 7 8.27 23.21 -6.99
CA TYR A 7 8.77 23.90 -5.80
C TYR A 7 7.67 24.63 -5.04
N ILE A 8 6.88 25.44 -5.75
CA ILE A 8 5.80 26.24 -5.15
C ILE A 8 4.73 25.33 -4.54
N LEU A 9 4.24 24.36 -5.32
CA LEU A 9 3.14 23.49 -4.88
C LEU A 9 3.59 22.49 -3.81
N SER A 10 4.85 22.04 -3.81
CA SER A 10 5.40 21.18 -2.76
C SER A 10 5.49 21.91 -1.42
N ALA A 11 5.83 23.20 -1.43
CA ALA A 11 5.84 24.03 -0.23
C ALA A 11 4.45 24.16 0.42
N ILE A 12 3.37 23.92 -0.33
CA ILE A 12 1.99 23.89 0.18
C ILE A 12 1.58 22.46 0.57
N HIS A 13 1.90 21.48 -0.29
CA HIS A 13 1.55 20.08 -0.09
C HIS A 13 2.17 19.49 1.18
N TYR A 14 3.47 19.71 1.42
CA TYR A 14 4.16 19.10 2.56
C TYR A 14 3.61 19.54 3.92
N PRO A 15 3.39 20.85 4.19
CA PRO A 15 2.72 21.29 5.40
C PRO A 15 1.31 20.70 5.55
N ALA A 16 0.52 20.66 4.47
CA ALA A 16 -0.82 20.09 4.52
C ALA A 16 -0.79 18.58 4.86
N PHE A 17 0.10 17.82 4.22
CA PHE A 17 0.29 16.39 4.48
C PHE A 17 0.78 16.15 5.92
N GLY A 18 1.78 16.91 6.37
CA GLY A 18 2.34 16.82 7.72
C GLY A 18 1.33 17.21 8.81
N LEU A 19 0.55 18.27 8.60
CA LEU A 19 -0.49 18.71 9.53
C LEU A 19 -1.57 17.64 9.69
N LEU A 20 -1.99 16.98 8.62
CA LEU A 20 -2.90 15.83 8.71
C LEU A 20 -2.32 14.69 9.56
N LEU A 21 -1.04 14.34 9.37
CA LEU A 21 -0.39 13.33 10.20
C LEU A 21 -0.32 13.73 11.67
N LEU A 22 -0.10 15.02 11.95
CA LEU A 22 -0.04 15.56 13.31
C LEU A 22 -1.42 15.55 13.98
N ILE A 23 -2.47 15.99 13.28
CA ILE A 23 -3.85 16.00 13.79
C ILE A 23 -4.35 14.57 14.02
N PHE A 24 -4.09 13.65 13.08
CA PHE A 24 -4.57 12.27 13.20
C PHE A 24 -3.78 11.41 14.18
N GLN A 25 -2.60 11.86 14.65
CA GLN A 25 -1.84 11.16 15.67
C GLN A 25 -2.64 10.97 16.98
N PRO A 26 -3.10 12.05 17.67
CA PRO A 26 -3.93 11.89 18.87
C PRO A 26 -5.29 11.27 18.56
N ILE A 27 -5.90 11.53 17.40
CA ILE A 27 -7.18 10.91 17.01
C ILE A 27 -7.04 9.39 16.94
N GLN A 28 -6.01 8.88 16.25
CA GLN A 28 -5.77 7.43 16.16
C GLN A 28 -5.50 6.82 17.52
N TRP A 29 -4.72 7.51 18.36
CA TRP A 29 -4.47 7.06 19.72
C TRP A 29 -5.75 6.93 20.53
N VAL A 30 -6.58 7.98 20.59
CA VAL A 30 -7.88 7.95 21.29
C VAL A 30 -8.80 6.90 20.69
N CYS A 31 -8.91 6.82 19.36
CA CYS A 31 -9.73 5.82 18.70
C CYS A 31 -9.33 4.39 19.09
N TYR A 32 -8.03 4.10 19.17
CA TYR A 32 -7.56 2.78 19.56
C TYR A 32 -7.76 2.49 21.05
N THR A 33 -7.37 3.42 21.92
CA THR A 33 -7.36 3.18 23.38
C THR A 33 -8.76 3.23 23.99
N ALA A 34 -9.63 4.14 23.55
CA ALA A 34 -10.96 4.32 24.13
C ALA A 34 -12.05 3.53 23.40
N PHE A 35 -11.90 3.28 22.09
CA PHE A 35 -12.96 2.68 21.24
C PHE A 35 -12.52 1.42 20.48
N GLY A 36 -11.27 0.98 20.67
CA GLY A 36 -10.74 -0.25 20.11
C GLY A 36 -10.35 -0.20 18.62
N TYR A 37 -9.98 -1.36 18.11
CA TYR A 37 -9.37 -1.51 16.77
C TYR A 37 -10.26 -1.02 15.62
N ALA A 38 -11.58 -1.25 15.67
CA ALA A 38 -12.49 -0.86 14.59
C ALA A 38 -12.55 0.66 14.42
N ALA A 39 -12.60 1.41 15.53
CA ALA A 39 -12.55 2.88 15.51
C ALA A 39 -11.19 3.38 15.00
N HIS A 40 -10.09 2.79 15.48
CA HIS A 40 -8.75 3.10 14.96
C HIS A 40 -8.67 2.89 13.45
N LYS A 41 -9.10 1.74 12.94
CA LYS A 41 -9.12 1.45 11.50
C LYS A 41 -9.90 2.50 10.71
N ARG A 42 -11.08 2.91 11.20
CA ARG A 42 -11.88 3.95 10.54
C ARG A 42 -11.15 5.29 10.52
N SER A 43 -10.46 5.66 11.59
CA SER A 43 -9.65 6.89 11.62
C SER A 43 -8.48 6.85 10.63
N VAL A 44 -7.86 5.68 10.42
CA VAL A 44 -6.80 5.48 9.41
C VAL A 44 -7.36 5.58 8.00
N ASP A 45 -8.54 5.04 7.73
CA ASP A 45 -9.21 5.18 6.42
C ASP A 45 -9.49 6.66 6.11
N ILE A 46 -10.01 7.40 7.08
CA ILE A 46 -10.32 8.84 6.94
C ILE A 46 -9.03 9.65 6.74
N LEU A 47 -7.97 9.36 7.50
CA LEU A 47 -6.67 9.98 7.28
C LEU A 47 -6.21 9.78 5.82
N ASN A 48 -6.22 8.55 5.34
CA ASN A 48 -5.71 8.24 4.00
C ASN A 48 -6.59 8.80 2.87
N TYR A 49 -7.88 9.03 3.11
CA TYR A 49 -8.71 9.86 2.24
C TYR A 49 -8.13 11.27 2.10
N PHE A 50 -7.91 11.96 3.22
CA PHE A 50 -7.39 13.33 3.22
C PHE A 50 -5.95 13.41 2.70
N LEU A 51 -5.09 12.45 3.05
CA LEU A 51 -3.73 12.37 2.50
C LEU A 51 -3.76 12.19 0.97
N THR A 52 -4.70 11.39 0.43
CA THR A 52 -4.88 11.29 -1.02
C THR A 52 -5.37 12.62 -1.62
N LYS A 53 -6.20 13.38 -0.89
CA LYS A 53 -6.71 14.67 -1.36
C LYS A 53 -5.65 15.77 -1.40
N THR A 54 -4.59 15.70 -0.59
CA THR A 54 -3.48 16.67 -0.70
C THR A 54 -2.73 16.56 -2.03
N TYR A 55 -2.91 15.48 -2.79
CA TYR A 55 -2.28 15.32 -4.11
C TYR A 55 -2.82 16.36 -5.10
N TYR A 56 -4.07 16.79 -4.94
CA TYR A 56 -4.67 17.85 -5.74
C TYR A 56 -4.03 19.22 -5.50
N LEU A 57 -3.37 19.44 -4.35
CA LEU A 57 -2.58 20.66 -4.11
C LEU A 57 -1.34 20.73 -5.02
N LEU A 58 -0.86 19.58 -5.50
CA LEU A 58 0.18 19.48 -6.54
C LEU A 58 -0.40 19.54 -7.95
N GLY A 59 -1.72 19.73 -8.10
CA GLY A 59 -2.44 19.52 -9.35
C GLY A 59 -2.45 18.07 -9.82
N ASN A 60 -2.07 17.11 -8.96
CA ASN A 60 -2.04 15.70 -9.29
C ASN A 60 -3.44 15.09 -9.13
N ARG A 61 -3.79 14.18 -10.03
CA ARG A 61 -5.08 13.46 -10.02
C ARG A 61 -4.86 11.99 -9.72
N VAL A 62 -5.80 11.39 -9.01
CA VAL A 62 -5.81 9.96 -8.70
C VAL A 62 -7.07 9.33 -9.28
N THR A 63 -6.89 8.35 -10.16
CA THR A 63 -7.98 7.49 -10.65
C THR A 63 -7.74 6.08 -10.15
N PHE A 64 -8.73 5.55 -9.41
CA PHE A 64 -8.73 4.17 -8.96
C PHE A 64 -9.87 3.42 -9.65
N THR A 65 -9.52 2.51 -10.55
CA THR A 65 -10.47 1.75 -11.36
C THR A 65 -10.54 0.33 -10.85
N ASN A 66 -11.71 -0.10 -10.40
CA ASN A 66 -12.00 -1.49 -10.08
C ASN A 66 -13.27 -1.95 -10.79
N LYS A 67 -13.11 -2.77 -11.82
CA LYS A 67 -14.22 -3.39 -12.57
C LYS A 67 -14.51 -4.82 -12.13
N GLN A 68 -13.80 -5.31 -11.11
CA GLN A 68 -13.91 -6.68 -10.61
C GLN A 68 -14.92 -6.77 -9.47
N ASN A 69 -15.69 -7.85 -9.44
CA ASN A 69 -16.54 -8.18 -8.30
C ASN A 69 -15.75 -8.98 -7.25
N LEU A 70 -14.94 -8.28 -6.45
CA LEU A 70 -14.11 -8.95 -5.45
C LEU A 70 -14.93 -9.31 -4.19
N PRO A 71 -14.71 -10.49 -3.60
CA PRO A 71 -15.46 -10.94 -2.43
C PRO A 71 -15.15 -10.09 -1.19
N ILE A 72 -16.18 -9.86 -0.37
CA ILE A 72 -16.03 -9.33 1.00
C ILE A 72 -16.01 -10.53 1.96
N GLY A 73 -15.14 -10.49 2.97
CA GLY A 73 -15.04 -11.58 3.96
C GLY A 73 -14.19 -12.77 3.50
N ARG A 74 -13.51 -12.67 2.35
CA ARG A 74 -12.45 -13.59 1.94
C ARG A 74 -11.11 -12.86 2.01
N PRO A 75 -10.05 -13.45 2.58
CA PRO A 75 -8.71 -12.88 2.51
C PRO A 75 -8.26 -12.63 1.07
N ILE A 76 -7.67 -11.47 0.81
CA ILE A 76 -7.14 -11.10 -0.51
C ILE A 76 -5.67 -10.72 -0.36
N ILE A 77 -4.81 -11.13 -1.29
CA ILE A 77 -3.46 -10.62 -1.47
C ILE A 77 -3.49 -9.69 -2.67
N PHE A 78 -3.57 -8.38 -2.41
CA PHE A 78 -3.39 -7.35 -3.42
C PHE A 78 -1.90 -7.23 -3.76
N ILE A 79 -1.53 -7.67 -4.95
CA ILE A 79 -0.16 -7.67 -5.44
C ILE A 79 0.01 -6.50 -6.41
N CYS A 80 0.94 -5.59 -6.11
CA CYS A 80 1.07 -4.33 -6.85
C CYS A 80 2.53 -4.09 -7.26
N ASN A 81 2.75 -3.47 -8.42
CA ASN A 81 4.04 -2.80 -8.65
C ASN A 81 4.19 -1.60 -7.70
N HIS A 82 5.42 -1.13 -7.46
CA HIS A 82 5.72 -0.08 -6.50
C HIS A 82 6.52 1.04 -7.13
N GLN A 83 5.98 2.25 -7.14
CA GLN A 83 6.58 3.40 -7.83
C GLN A 83 6.88 4.56 -6.87
N SER A 84 6.17 4.69 -5.75
CA SER A 84 6.36 5.80 -4.82
C SER A 84 5.81 5.53 -3.43
N MET A 85 6.11 6.39 -2.46
CA MET A 85 5.39 6.35 -1.17
C MET A 85 3.92 6.81 -1.31
N TYR A 86 3.60 7.55 -2.37
CA TYR A 86 2.28 8.07 -2.67
C TYR A 86 1.33 7.00 -3.24
N ASP A 87 1.84 5.78 -3.47
CA ASP A 87 1.03 4.60 -3.80
C ASP A 87 0.13 4.21 -2.61
N VAL A 88 0.63 4.40 -1.38
CA VAL A 88 0.05 3.81 -0.17
C VAL A 88 -1.28 4.46 0.24
N PRO A 89 -1.43 5.81 0.34
CA PRO A 89 -2.70 6.39 0.76
C PRO A 89 -3.91 6.05 -0.14
N PRO A 90 -3.79 6.11 -1.48
CA PRO A 90 -4.86 5.65 -2.36
C PRO A 90 -5.21 4.19 -2.14
N LEU A 91 -4.21 3.30 -2.04
CA LEU A 91 -4.45 1.87 -1.82
C LEU A 91 -5.17 1.63 -0.49
N ILE A 92 -4.77 2.27 0.61
CA ILE A 92 -5.47 2.16 1.90
C ILE A 92 -6.93 2.60 1.75
N TYR A 93 -7.17 3.78 1.19
CA TYR A 93 -8.52 4.34 1.12
C TYR A 93 -9.45 3.58 0.17
N TYR A 94 -9.00 3.26 -1.04
CA TYR A 94 -9.84 2.61 -2.05
C TYR A 94 -10.05 1.12 -1.76
N LEU A 95 -9.11 0.46 -1.09
CA LEU A 95 -9.25 -0.94 -0.66
C LEU A 95 -9.79 -1.10 0.76
N ARG A 96 -10.16 0.00 1.44
CA ARG A 96 -10.58 0.00 2.86
C ARG A 96 -11.69 -1.00 3.21
N LYS A 97 -12.58 -1.32 2.27
CA LYS A 97 -13.67 -2.28 2.48
C LYS A 97 -13.20 -3.74 2.58
N TYR A 98 -11.99 -4.03 2.06
CA TYR A 98 -11.37 -5.36 2.12
C TYR A 98 -10.38 -5.51 3.28
N HIS A 99 -10.31 -4.53 4.20
CA HIS A 99 -9.35 -4.53 5.32
C HIS A 99 -7.90 -4.74 4.86
N ALA A 100 -7.46 -3.96 3.86
CA ALA A 100 -6.11 -4.01 3.32
C ALA A 100 -5.04 -3.60 4.35
N LYS A 101 -4.10 -4.50 4.63
CA LYS A 101 -2.95 -4.33 5.54
C LYS A 101 -1.65 -4.44 4.78
N PHE A 102 -0.65 -3.66 5.18
CA PHE A 102 0.60 -3.52 4.44
C PHE A 102 1.74 -4.30 5.07
N ILE A 103 2.67 -4.72 4.22
CA ILE A 103 3.99 -5.20 4.64
C ILE A 103 4.94 -4.01 4.56
N SER A 104 5.44 -3.57 5.71
CA SER A 104 6.25 -2.36 5.89
C SER A 104 7.63 -2.68 6.44
N LYS A 105 8.57 -1.78 6.19
CA LYS A 105 9.88 -1.77 6.84
C LYS A 105 9.72 -1.48 8.34
N ILE A 106 10.35 -2.27 9.20
CA ILE A 106 10.25 -2.11 10.67
C ILE A 106 10.75 -0.74 11.13
N GLU A 107 11.68 -0.12 10.41
CA GLU A 107 12.21 1.21 10.71
C GLU A 107 11.12 2.30 10.63
N LEU A 108 10.10 2.12 9.79
CA LEU A 108 8.98 3.07 9.66
C LEU A 108 8.05 3.06 10.87
N THR A 109 8.18 2.07 11.75
CA THR A 109 7.45 2.06 13.04
C THR A 109 7.97 3.13 14.01
N LYS A 110 9.02 3.88 13.66
CA LYS A 110 9.58 4.94 14.49
C LYS A 110 9.65 6.26 13.71
N GLY A 111 9.34 7.37 14.39
CA GLY A 111 9.63 8.73 13.92
C GLY A 111 8.62 9.37 12.96
N ILE A 112 7.63 8.65 12.44
CA ILE A 112 6.67 9.17 11.44
C ILE A 112 5.26 9.25 12.04
N LEU A 113 5.04 10.13 13.03
CA LEU A 113 3.74 10.47 13.64
C LEU A 113 2.66 9.36 13.52
N SER A 114 1.51 9.69 12.91
CA SER A 114 0.37 8.80 12.74
C SER A 114 0.68 7.54 11.94
N ILE A 115 1.62 7.60 11.00
CA ILE A 115 2.02 6.41 10.23
C ILE A 115 2.69 5.40 11.15
N SER A 116 3.68 5.81 11.94
CA SER A 116 4.40 4.93 12.88
C SER A 116 3.46 4.34 13.92
N TYR A 117 2.48 5.11 14.40
CA TYR A 117 1.47 4.59 15.34
C TYR A 117 0.62 3.50 14.68
N ASN A 118 0.03 3.76 13.50
CA ASN A 118 -0.74 2.77 12.77
C ASN A 118 0.09 1.52 12.41
N LEU A 119 1.37 1.66 12.08
CA LEU A 119 2.21 0.50 11.81
C LEU A 119 2.39 -0.40 13.04
N LYS A 120 2.39 0.16 14.26
CA LYS A 120 2.51 -0.62 15.50
C LYS A 120 1.22 -1.36 15.87
N VAL A 121 0.07 -0.69 15.74
CA VAL A 121 -1.22 -1.21 16.27
C VAL A 121 -2.21 -1.63 15.19
N GLY A 122 -1.92 -1.34 13.92
CA GLY A 122 -2.82 -1.54 12.79
C GLY A 122 -2.85 -2.96 12.23
N GLY A 123 -2.02 -3.88 12.72
CA GLY A 123 -2.10 -5.32 12.42
C GLY A 123 -1.43 -5.78 11.12
N GLY A 124 -0.74 -4.90 10.40
CA GLY A 124 0.12 -5.26 9.25
C GLY A 124 1.37 -6.04 9.65
N ALA A 125 2.29 -6.23 8.71
CA ALA A 125 3.56 -6.94 8.94
C ALA A 125 4.74 -5.94 8.88
N ASN A 126 5.47 -5.79 9.98
CA ASN A 126 6.68 -4.96 10.03
C ASN A 126 7.92 -5.84 9.92
N ILE A 127 8.57 -5.82 8.76
CA ILE A 127 9.70 -6.69 8.44
C ILE A 127 11.05 -5.98 8.57
N ASP A 128 12.03 -6.67 9.12
CA ASP A 128 13.43 -6.30 9.08
C ASP A 128 14.10 -6.94 7.87
N ARG A 129 14.48 -6.11 6.90
CA ARG A 129 15.11 -6.58 5.66
C ARG A 129 16.54 -7.10 5.87
N LYS A 130 17.14 -6.82 7.03
CA LYS A 130 18.45 -7.33 7.44
C LYS A 130 18.34 -8.64 8.21
N ASP A 131 17.15 -9.01 8.66
CA ASP A 131 16.87 -10.27 9.36
C ASP A 131 15.77 -11.08 8.64
N PRO A 132 16.16 -12.00 7.73
CA PRO A 132 15.23 -12.88 7.04
C PRO A 132 14.38 -13.75 7.98
N ARG A 133 14.91 -14.16 9.14
CA ARG A 133 14.18 -15.02 10.10
C ARG A 133 13.06 -14.23 10.76
N GLN A 134 13.34 -13.00 11.18
CA GLN A 134 12.30 -12.08 11.70
C GLN A 134 11.25 -11.81 10.63
N SER A 135 11.67 -11.52 9.40
CA SER A 135 10.76 -11.26 8.28
C SER A 135 9.79 -12.43 8.01
N ILE A 136 10.30 -13.67 7.94
CA ILE A 136 9.49 -14.87 7.75
C ILE A 136 8.53 -15.06 8.93
N THR A 137 9.02 -14.90 10.17
CA THR A 137 8.21 -15.04 11.37
C THR A 137 7.05 -14.04 11.39
N GLU A 138 7.30 -12.79 11.02
CA GLU A 138 6.26 -11.76 10.98
C GLU A 138 5.25 -12.01 9.86
N LEU A 139 5.69 -12.46 8.68
CA LEU A 139 4.79 -12.84 7.59
C LEU A 139 3.92 -14.05 7.94
N VAL A 140 4.46 -15.02 8.69
CA VAL A 140 3.68 -16.14 9.22
C VAL A 140 2.59 -15.65 10.17
N LYS A 141 2.95 -14.80 11.15
CA LYS A 141 1.96 -14.20 12.07
C LYS A 141 0.91 -13.40 11.32
N PHE A 142 1.33 -12.63 10.32
CA PHE A 142 0.43 -11.83 9.50
C PHE A 142 -0.52 -12.69 8.66
N GLY A 143 -0.03 -13.78 8.03
CA GLY A 143 -0.88 -14.74 7.31
C GLY A 143 -1.91 -15.41 8.22
N THR A 144 -1.55 -15.72 9.47
CA THR A 144 -2.51 -16.19 10.49
C THR A 144 -3.56 -15.11 10.80
N ARG A 145 -3.16 -13.86 11.05
CA ARG A 145 -4.10 -12.74 11.28
C ARG A 145 -5.05 -12.54 10.10
N MET A 146 -4.56 -12.66 8.87
CA MET A 146 -5.39 -12.59 7.66
C MET A 146 -6.46 -13.66 7.64
N LYS A 147 -6.09 -14.91 7.91
CA LYS A 147 -7.02 -16.04 7.99
C LYS A 147 -8.07 -15.83 9.09
N ASP A 148 -7.64 -15.46 10.29
CA ASP A 148 -8.52 -15.40 11.46
C ASP A 148 -9.51 -14.22 11.39
N ASN A 149 -9.13 -13.13 10.72
CA ASN A 149 -9.93 -11.90 10.70
C ASN A 149 -10.51 -11.56 9.32
N ASN A 150 -10.34 -12.42 8.32
CA ASN A 150 -10.65 -12.14 6.92
C ASN A 150 -10.03 -10.83 6.41
N TRP A 151 -8.81 -10.53 6.84
CA TRP A 151 -8.07 -9.35 6.39
C TRP A 151 -7.36 -9.61 5.06
N SER A 152 -7.08 -8.53 4.35
CA SER A 152 -6.31 -8.57 3.11
C SER A 152 -4.89 -8.06 3.32
N ALA A 153 -3.97 -8.53 2.49
CA ALA A 153 -2.61 -8.00 2.37
C ALA A 153 -2.48 -7.11 1.15
N VAL A 154 -1.64 -6.08 1.25
CA VAL A 154 -1.05 -5.37 0.13
C VAL A 154 0.44 -5.66 0.15
N ILE A 155 0.94 -6.23 -0.94
CA ILE A 155 2.34 -6.60 -1.10
C ILE A 155 2.92 -5.96 -2.37
N PHE A 156 4.14 -5.44 -2.21
CA PHE A 156 4.97 -4.90 -3.28
C PHE A 156 6.16 -5.85 -3.51
N PRO A 157 5.99 -6.90 -4.33
CA PRO A 157 6.95 -7.99 -4.46
C PRO A 157 8.25 -7.58 -5.17
N GLU A 158 8.33 -6.40 -5.79
CA GLU A 158 9.59 -5.82 -6.30
C GLU A 158 10.62 -5.56 -5.20
N GLY A 159 10.18 -5.49 -3.94
CA GLY A 159 11.01 -5.19 -2.77
C GLY A 159 11.51 -3.74 -2.69
N THR A 160 11.58 -3.02 -3.80
CA THR A 160 11.99 -1.61 -3.88
C THR A 160 11.13 -0.86 -4.88
N ARG A 161 11.04 0.46 -4.72
CA ARG A 161 10.34 1.33 -5.66
C ARG A 161 11.06 1.37 -7.00
N SER A 162 10.32 1.36 -8.09
CA SER A 162 10.78 1.76 -9.42
C SER A 162 11.03 3.27 -9.46
N LYS A 163 12.10 3.70 -10.15
CA LYS A 163 12.49 5.12 -10.26
C LYS A 163 12.06 5.75 -11.58
N ASP A 164 11.74 4.91 -12.56
CA ASP A 164 11.41 5.25 -13.96
C ASP A 164 10.02 4.72 -14.37
N GLY A 165 9.36 3.98 -13.48
CA GLY A 165 8.04 3.42 -13.68
C GLY A 165 8.05 1.98 -14.20
N HIS A 166 9.18 1.48 -14.67
CA HIS A 166 9.29 0.10 -15.15
C HIS A 166 9.16 -0.89 -14.00
N VAL A 167 8.39 -1.95 -14.24
CA VAL A 167 8.12 -3.02 -13.28
C VAL A 167 9.37 -3.89 -13.14
N LYS A 168 9.86 -4.06 -11.92
CA LYS A 168 10.96 -4.99 -11.61
C LYS A 168 10.46 -6.43 -11.45
N PRO A 169 11.33 -7.44 -11.52
CA PRO A 169 10.95 -8.83 -11.25
C PRO A 169 10.31 -9.00 -9.88
N PHE A 170 9.23 -9.77 -9.81
CA PHE A 170 8.51 -9.99 -8.56
C PHE A 170 9.12 -11.15 -7.76
N GLN A 171 9.28 -10.94 -6.45
CA GLN A 171 9.70 -11.99 -5.52
C GLN A 171 8.47 -12.71 -4.95
N SER A 172 8.49 -14.04 -5.01
CA SER A 172 7.37 -14.89 -4.60
C SER A 172 7.39 -15.29 -3.11
N ALA A 173 8.55 -15.27 -2.47
CA ALA A 173 8.75 -15.81 -1.12
C ALA A 173 7.81 -15.20 -0.06
N GLY A 174 7.51 -13.91 -0.16
CA GLY A 174 6.57 -13.23 0.73
C GLY A 174 5.14 -13.76 0.55
N VAL A 175 4.68 -13.88 -0.69
CA VAL A 175 3.37 -14.45 -1.05
C VAL A 175 3.29 -15.91 -0.63
N ALA A 176 4.34 -16.69 -0.86
CA ALA A 176 4.42 -18.10 -0.47
C ALA A 176 4.24 -18.27 1.05
N THR A 177 4.91 -17.44 1.85
CA THR A 177 4.80 -17.48 3.31
C THR A 177 3.38 -17.17 3.79
N ILE A 178 2.73 -16.17 3.19
CA ILE A 178 1.34 -15.82 3.52
C ILE A 178 0.38 -16.95 3.13
N LEU A 179 0.50 -17.47 1.90
CA LEU A 179 -0.36 -18.56 1.40
C LEU A 179 -0.23 -19.85 2.21
N LYS A 180 0.94 -20.14 2.80
CA LYS A 180 1.08 -21.28 3.73
C LYS A 180 0.15 -21.19 4.94
N LYS A 181 -0.18 -19.98 5.40
CA LYS A 181 -1.09 -19.75 6.54
C LYS A 181 -2.50 -19.39 6.11
N CYS A 182 -2.66 -18.81 4.93
CA CYS A 182 -3.93 -18.39 4.35
C CYS A 182 -4.08 -18.92 2.91
N PRO A 183 -4.22 -20.24 2.71
CA PRO A 183 -4.17 -20.87 1.38
C PRO A 183 -5.34 -20.48 0.46
N ASN A 184 -6.46 -20.06 1.04
CA ASN A 184 -7.65 -19.63 0.30
C ASN A 184 -7.60 -18.15 -0.12
N ALA A 185 -6.49 -17.44 0.14
CA ALA A 185 -6.40 -16.02 -0.18
C ALA A 185 -6.40 -15.80 -1.69
N LEU A 186 -7.31 -14.96 -2.17
CA LEU A 186 -7.40 -14.59 -3.58
C LEU A 186 -6.24 -13.67 -3.95
N LEU A 187 -5.52 -13.93 -5.04
CA LEU A 187 -4.52 -12.98 -5.54
C LEU A 187 -5.20 -11.96 -6.46
N VAL A 188 -4.98 -10.68 -6.22
CA VAL A 188 -5.58 -9.60 -7.03
C VAL A 188 -4.49 -8.64 -7.47
N PRO A 189 -4.08 -8.69 -8.75
CA PRO A 189 -3.07 -7.77 -9.26
C PRO A 189 -3.62 -6.34 -9.38
N ILE A 190 -2.81 -5.34 -9.04
CA ILE A 190 -3.12 -3.93 -9.25
C ILE A 190 -1.96 -3.28 -10.00
N ALA A 191 -2.24 -2.71 -11.16
CA ALA A 191 -1.29 -1.94 -11.94
C ALA A 191 -1.32 -0.46 -11.49
N ILE A 192 -0.15 0.07 -11.14
CA ILE A 192 0.05 1.46 -10.72
C ILE A 192 0.88 2.17 -11.79
N ASN A 193 0.38 3.31 -12.28
CA ASN A 193 1.08 4.12 -13.26
C ASN A 193 1.31 5.56 -12.79
N ASN A 194 2.40 6.16 -13.28
CA ASN A 194 2.83 7.55 -13.09
C ASN A 194 3.12 7.98 -11.65
N ALA A 195 2.99 7.13 -10.63
CA ALA A 195 3.24 7.54 -9.26
C ALA A 195 4.73 7.89 -9.02
N TRP A 196 5.64 7.26 -9.77
CA TRP A 196 7.07 7.59 -9.75
C TRP A 196 7.33 9.04 -10.19
N LYS A 197 6.50 9.60 -11.08
CA LYS A 197 6.64 10.98 -11.58
C LYS A 197 6.42 12.02 -10.49
N MET A 198 5.67 11.69 -9.43
CA MET A 198 5.56 12.58 -8.26
C MET A 198 6.89 12.73 -7.51
N VAL A 199 7.76 11.74 -7.57
CA VAL A 199 9.03 11.68 -6.80
C VAL A 199 10.27 11.63 -7.69
N GLN A 200 10.11 11.85 -9.00
CA GLN A 200 11.19 11.76 -9.99
C GLN A 200 12.35 12.75 -9.73
N HIS A 201 12.10 13.82 -8.97
CA HIS A 201 13.11 14.81 -8.59
C HIS A 201 13.66 14.60 -7.17
N GLY A 202 13.39 13.45 -6.56
CA GLY A 202 13.75 13.15 -5.18
C GLY A 202 12.66 13.57 -4.19
N ILE A 203 13.07 13.95 -2.96
CA ILE A 203 12.13 14.34 -1.90
C ILE A 203 11.60 15.77 -2.07
N TYR A 204 12.31 16.66 -2.75
CA TYR A 204 11.85 18.01 -3.01
C TYR A 204 12.53 18.60 -4.25
N PRO A 205 11.80 19.20 -5.19
CA PRO A 205 10.33 19.31 -5.22
C PRO A 205 9.66 18.01 -5.66
N LEU A 206 8.38 17.86 -5.34
CA LEU A 206 7.52 16.84 -5.95
C LEU A 206 7.13 17.24 -7.38
N GLY A 207 6.86 16.25 -8.22
CA GLY A 207 6.33 16.42 -9.57
C GLY A 207 4.84 16.81 -9.54
N PRO A 208 4.47 17.98 -10.09
CA PRO A 208 3.08 18.42 -10.16
C PRO A 208 2.41 18.04 -11.50
N PHE A 209 1.08 18.16 -11.53
CA PHE A 209 0.23 17.92 -12.71
C PHE A 209 0.35 16.51 -13.30
N GLU A 210 0.57 15.51 -12.46
CA GLU A 210 0.65 14.10 -12.83
C GLU A 210 -0.69 13.39 -12.60
N HIS A 211 -0.98 12.40 -13.44
CA HIS A 211 -2.18 11.57 -13.33
C HIS A 211 -1.81 10.16 -12.92
N LEU A 212 -2.02 9.85 -11.64
CA LEU A 212 -1.78 8.54 -11.06
C LEU A 212 -3.00 7.67 -11.31
N THR A 213 -2.75 6.48 -11.85
CA THR A 213 -3.81 5.49 -12.07
C THR A 213 -3.50 4.20 -11.35
N PHE A 214 -4.55 3.60 -10.78
CA PHE A 214 -4.54 2.33 -10.09
C PHE A 214 -5.63 1.46 -10.72
N GLU A 215 -5.25 0.40 -11.42
CA GLU A 215 -6.19 -0.48 -12.10
C GLU A 215 -6.18 -1.85 -11.43
N VAL A 216 -7.33 -2.26 -10.88
CA VAL A 216 -7.53 -3.60 -10.34
C VAL A 216 -7.78 -4.57 -11.49
N LEU A 217 -6.89 -5.54 -11.63
CA LEU A 217 -6.89 -6.52 -12.71
C LEU A 217 -7.66 -7.78 -12.33
N THR A 218 -7.81 -8.70 -13.28
CA THR A 218 -8.53 -9.95 -13.10
C THR A 218 -7.97 -10.72 -11.90
N PRO A 219 -8.81 -11.13 -10.94
CA PRO A 219 -8.38 -11.91 -9.79
C PRO A 219 -7.89 -13.30 -10.21
N ILE A 220 -6.90 -13.82 -9.50
CA ILE A 220 -6.26 -15.12 -9.72
C ILE A 220 -6.57 -16.02 -8.53
N GLU A 221 -7.28 -17.11 -8.81
CA GLU A 221 -7.57 -18.13 -7.81
C GLU A 221 -6.31 -18.96 -7.48
N PRO A 222 -5.99 -19.18 -6.18
CA PRO A 222 -4.80 -19.92 -5.81
C PRO A 222 -4.88 -21.39 -6.24
N ASN A 223 -6.04 -22.05 -6.11
CA ASN A 223 -6.32 -23.42 -6.58
C ASN A 223 -5.19 -24.45 -6.34
N GLY A 224 -4.50 -24.36 -5.21
CA GLY A 224 -3.36 -25.24 -4.87
C GLY A 224 -2.09 -25.02 -5.72
N ARG A 225 -2.07 -24.03 -6.62
CA ARG A 225 -0.90 -23.65 -7.43
C ARG A 225 0.18 -23.05 -6.54
N THR A 226 1.43 -23.18 -6.97
CA THR A 226 2.57 -22.61 -6.26
C THR A 226 2.55 -21.08 -6.33
N ALA A 227 3.12 -20.43 -5.30
CA ALA A 227 3.21 -18.97 -5.26
C ALA A 227 4.00 -18.40 -6.44
N ASP A 228 5.04 -19.09 -6.93
CA ASP A 228 5.83 -18.66 -8.09
C ASP A 228 4.95 -18.50 -9.34
N VAL A 229 4.09 -19.49 -9.59
CA VAL A 229 3.18 -19.48 -10.74
C VAL A 229 2.17 -18.34 -10.62
N LEU A 230 1.55 -18.17 -9.45
CA LEU A 230 0.55 -17.12 -9.21
C LEU A 230 1.17 -15.71 -9.30
N VAL A 231 2.36 -15.53 -8.73
CA VAL A 231 3.08 -14.25 -8.73
C VAL A 231 3.55 -13.88 -10.13
N LYS A 232 4.05 -14.85 -10.90
CA LYS A 232 4.44 -14.63 -12.29
C LYS A 232 3.25 -14.22 -13.17
N GLU A 233 2.11 -14.88 -13.01
CA GLU A 233 0.88 -14.51 -13.72
C GLU A 233 0.43 -13.09 -13.37
N ALA A 234 0.48 -12.73 -12.08
CA ALA A 234 0.20 -11.37 -11.61
C ALA A 234 1.19 -10.33 -12.16
N GLU A 235 2.48 -10.66 -12.20
CA GLU A 235 3.53 -9.82 -12.76
C GLU A 235 3.28 -9.54 -14.24
N GLU A 236 3.01 -10.59 -15.03
CA GLU A 236 2.72 -10.47 -16.46
C GLU A 236 1.44 -9.65 -16.72
N ALA A 237 0.40 -9.83 -15.90
CA ALA A 237 -0.82 -9.04 -15.98
C ALA A 237 -0.57 -7.55 -15.71
N ILE A 238 0.25 -7.23 -14.70
CA ILE A 238 0.62 -5.86 -14.37
C ILE A 238 1.49 -5.25 -15.47
N ARG A 239 2.49 -5.98 -15.97
CA ARG A 239 3.36 -5.53 -17.07
C ARG A 239 2.58 -5.14 -18.33
N LYS A 240 1.49 -5.83 -18.65
CA LYS A 240 0.62 -5.49 -19.79
C LYS A 240 -0.15 -4.16 -19.62
N ARG A 241 -0.20 -3.63 -18.39
CA ARG A 241 -0.93 -2.42 -18.01
C ARG A 241 -0.02 -1.28 -17.55
N THR A 242 1.29 -1.49 -17.62
CA THR A 242 2.33 -0.53 -17.28
C THR A 242 3.30 -0.38 -18.44
N PRO A 243 3.94 0.78 -18.63
CA PRO A 243 4.96 0.99 -19.65
C PRO A 243 6.25 0.19 -19.41
#